data_AF-A0AAD2H5W0-F1
#
_entry.id   AF-A0AAD2H5W0-F1
#
_cell.length_a   1.000
_cell.length_b   1.000
_cell.length_c   1.000
_cell.angle_alpha   90.00
_cell.angle_beta   90.00
_cell.angle_gamma   90.00
#
_symmetry.space_group_name_H-M   'P 1'
#
loop_
_entity.id
_entity.type
_entity.pdbx_description
1 polymer ?
#
loop_
_entity_poly.entity_id
_entity_poly.type
_entity_poly.pdbx_seq_one_letter_code
_entity_poly.pdbx_strand_id
1 'polypeptide(L)'
;PTPPPFTDERVEFEVRRLDYKVDTESNISEWVESTDSIKIRVVETAAAAGKTKEMFMIEMDGKHYAGKSFFTLNSESVTEPSHEENLRYLKAEVAVQHMTSQTVARFNTAATDSCVAIAPVKVAIPFILMVTEGPEAERAWLCDPLLSKTQTIKYSGMDTAGHHQEIYGSTCDAIAHFSLADSSEYMVLVDIQGTTRYQCLSR
;
A
#
# COMPACT_ATOMS: atom_id res chain seq x y z
N PRO A 1 -26.63 -0.45 3.64
CA PRO A 1 -26.59 0.75 2.78
C PRO A 1 -25.21 0.88 2.15
N THR A 2 -25.12 0.73 0.83
CA THR A 2 -23.91 1.10 0.11
C THR A 2 -23.75 2.62 0.26
N PRO A 3 -22.60 3.14 0.71
CA PRO A 3 -22.36 4.58 0.63
C PRO A 3 -22.62 5.03 -0.81
N PRO A 4 -23.21 6.22 -1.02
CA PRO A 4 -23.51 6.68 -2.37
C PRO A 4 -22.20 6.67 -3.16
N PRO A 5 -22.16 6.06 -4.36
CA PRO A 5 -21.01 6.20 -5.22
C PRO A 5 -20.82 7.70 -5.46
N PHE A 6 -19.57 8.18 -5.34
CA PHE A 6 -19.26 9.51 -5.81
C PHE A 6 -19.72 9.56 -7.27
N THR A 7 -20.69 10.43 -7.56
CA THR A 7 -21.10 10.77 -8.93
C THR A 7 -19.84 11.20 -9.70
N ASP A 8 -19.85 11.19 -11.04
CA ASP A 8 -18.76 11.65 -11.94
C ASP A 8 -18.19 13.08 -11.65
N GLU A 9 -18.63 13.70 -10.56
CA GLU A 9 -18.12 14.92 -9.97
C GLU A 9 -16.72 14.67 -9.39
N ARG A 10 -15.73 15.19 -10.10
CA ARG A 10 -14.39 15.40 -9.56
C ARG A 10 -14.50 16.31 -8.35
N VAL A 11 -14.19 15.79 -7.17
CA VAL A 11 -14.15 16.59 -5.94
C VAL A 11 -12.72 17.04 -5.69
N GLU A 12 -12.52 18.35 -5.56
CA GLU A 12 -11.23 18.93 -5.20
C GLU A 12 -11.10 19.02 -3.69
N PHE A 13 -9.93 18.67 -3.17
CA PHE A 13 -9.61 18.78 -1.75
C PHE A 13 -8.29 19.50 -1.57
N GLU A 14 -8.20 20.25 -0.47
CA GLU A 14 -6.95 20.76 0.03
C GLU A 14 -6.47 19.86 1.18
N VAL A 15 -5.24 19.34 1.03
CA VAL A 15 -4.70 18.29 1.88
C VAL A 15 -3.27 18.57 2.31
N ARG A 16 -2.87 17.96 3.43
CA ARG A 16 -1.46 17.83 3.82
C ARG A 16 -0.99 16.39 3.70
N ARG A 17 0.26 16.24 3.30
CA ARG A 17 0.95 14.96 3.22
C ARG A 17 1.54 14.59 4.58
N LEU A 18 1.36 13.34 4.97
CA LEU A 18 1.93 12.73 6.16
C LEU A 18 2.76 11.52 5.74
N ASP A 19 4.08 11.63 5.93
CA ASP A 19 5.05 10.58 5.59
C ASP A 19 5.51 9.84 6.84
N TYR A 20 5.77 8.53 6.67
CA TYR A 20 6.46 7.73 7.67
C TYR A 20 7.93 7.62 7.30
N LYS A 21 8.81 8.01 8.21
CA LYS A 21 10.27 7.91 8.02
C LYS A 21 10.83 6.89 9.00
N VAL A 22 11.75 6.08 8.50
CA VAL A 22 12.52 5.14 9.32
C VAL A 22 13.99 5.42 9.07
N ASP A 23 14.68 5.86 10.10
CA ASP A 23 16.12 5.95 10.12
C ASP A 23 16.69 4.58 10.49
N THR A 24 17.35 3.95 9.53
CA THR A 24 17.95 2.62 9.69
C THR A 24 19.21 2.62 10.54
N GLU A 25 19.90 3.77 10.68
CA GLU A 25 21.11 3.85 11.51
C GLU A 25 20.75 4.00 12.99
N SER A 26 19.76 4.84 13.30
CA SER A 26 19.34 5.09 14.67
C SER A 26 18.19 4.19 15.15
N ASN A 27 17.58 3.41 14.27
CA ASN A 27 16.35 2.64 14.53
C ASN A 27 15.19 3.50 15.05
N ILE A 28 15.17 4.78 14.70
CA ILE A 28 14.10 5.70 15.04
C ILE A 28 13.10 5.74 13.89
N SER A 29 11.82 5.71 14.22
CA SER A 29 10.76 5.96 13.26
C SER A 29 9.91 7.13 13.69
N GLU A 30 9.53 7.97 12.74
CA GLU A 30 8.77 9.19 12.99
C GLU A 30 7.75 9.46 11.90
N TRP A 31 6.70 10.18 12.28
CA TRP A 31 5.69 10.70 11.38
C TRP A 31 6.00 12.16 11.08
N VAL A 32 6.15 12.50 9.80
CA VAL A 32 6.47 13.86 9.36
C VAL A 32 5.32 14.39 8.52
N GLU A 33 4.61 15.39 9.07
CA GLU A 33 3.58 16.12 8.35
C GLU A 33 4.20 17.27 7.55
N SER A 34 3.81 17.38 6.29
CA SER A 34 4.12 18.52 5.43
C SER A 34 3.42 19.77 5.95
N THR A 35 4.16 20.87 6.05
CA THR A 35 3.57 22.19 6.32
C THR A 35 2.79 22.72 5.12
N ASP A 36 3.18 22.31 3.93
CA ASP A 36 2.61 22.77 2.68
C ASP A 36 1.29 22.04 2.40
N SER A 37 0.31 22.85 2.00
CA SER A 37 -1.00 22.40 1.57
C SER A 37 -0.99 22.13 0.07
N ILE A 38 -1.58 21.01 -0.34
CA ILE A 38 -1.58 20.53 -1.73
C ILE A 38 -3.03 20.38 -2.17
N LYS A 39 -3.32 20.82 -3.39
CA LYS A 39 -4.62 20.58 -4.01
C LYS A 39 -4.60 19.25 -4.75
N ILE A 40 -5.58 18.40 -4.45
CA ILE A 40 -5.75 17.11 -5.12
C ILE A 40 -7.15 17.02 -5.72
N ARG A 41 -7.33 16.09 -6.66
CA ARG A 41 -8.65 15.72 -7.15
C ARG A 41 -8.91 14.24 -6.90
N VAL A 42 -10.06 13.92 -6.33
CA VAL A 42 -10.57 12.55 -6.28
C VAL A 42 -11.44 12.36 -7.53
N VAL A 43 -11.05 11.43 -8.40
CA VAL A 43 -11.57 11.34 -9.78
C VAL A 43 -12.63 10.24 -9.95
N GLU A 44 -12.41 9.07 -9.36
CA GLU A 44 -13.28 7.91 -9.56
C GLU A 44 -13.16 6.97 -8.37
N THR A 45 -14.29 6.52 -7.79
CA THR A 45 -14.29 5.33 -6.92
C THR A 45 -14.11 4.09 -7.77
N ALA A 46 -12.96 3.44 -7.64
CA ALA A 46 -12.69 2.23 -8.38
C ALA A 46 -13.67 1.14 -7.94
N ALA A 47 -14.28 0.44 -8.91
CA ALA A 47 -15.15 -0.72 -8.70
C ALA A 47 -14.45 -1.93 -8.03
N ALA A 48 -13.17 -1.81 -7.66
CA ALA A 48 -12.39 -2.82 -6.97
C ALA A 48 -12.25 -2.45 -5.48
N ALA A 49 -13.34 -2.54 -4.72
CA ALA A 49 -13.30 -2.46 -3.26
C ALA A 49 -12.65 -3.74 -2.70
N GLY A 50 -11.67 -3.57 -1.80
CA GLY A 50 -11.22 -4.67 -0.97
C GLY A 50 -12.31 -5.04 0.04
N LYS A 51 -12.12 -6.14 0.79
CA LYS A 51 -13.10 -6.56 1.81
C LYS A 51 -13.34 -5.50 2.90
N THR A 52 -12.38 -4.61 3.16
CA THR A 52 -12.40 -3.68 4.31
C THR A 52 -12.09 -2.23 3.93
N LYS A 53 -11.89 -1.95 2.63
CA LYS A 53 -11.42 -0.65 2.15
C LYS A 53 -12.11 -0.25 0.88
N GLU A 54 -12.48 1.03 0.82
CA GLU A 54 -12.81 1.68 -0.43
C GLU A 54 -11.54 2.11 -1.14
N MET A 55 -11.58 2.02 -2.46
CA MET A 55 -10.48 2.35 -3.35
C MET A 55 -10.95 3.41 -4.34
N PHE A 56 -10.16 4.46 -4.54
CA PHE A 56 -10.46 5.51 -5.48
C PHE A 56 -9.18 6.05 -6.12
N MET A 57 -9.30 6.78 -7.21
CA MET A 57 -8.17 7.41 -7.88
C MET A 57 -8.00 8.85 -7.38
N ILE A 58 -6.77 9.18 -6.98
CA ILE A 58 -6.35 10.54 -6.65
C ILE A 58 -5.44 11.06 -7.75
N GLU A 59 -5.74 12.24 -8.28
CA GLU A 59 -4.86 13.03 -9.15
C GLU A 59 -4.14 14.10 -8.32
N MET A 60 -2.81 14.10 -8.36
CA MET A 60 -1.95 15.06 -7.65
C MET A 60 -0.69 15.31 -8.50
N ASP A 61 -0.40 16.58 -8.79
CA ASP A 61 0.73 17.01 -9.62
C ASP A 61 0.84 16.30 -10.99
N GLY A 62 -0.30 16.09 -11.64
CA GLY A 62 -0.37 15.40 -12.94
C GLY A 62 -0.05 13.90 -12.87
N LYS A 63 0.00 13.31 -11.67
CA LYS A 63 0.19 11.87 -11.43
C LYS A 63 -1.08 11.28 -10.81
N HIS A 64 -1.28 9.98 -11.03
CA HIS A 64 -2.35 9.22 -10.42
C HIS A 64 -1.84 8.34 -9.29
N TYR A 65 -2.64 8.26 -8.23
CA TYR A 65 -2.43 7.44 -7.05
C TYR A 65 -3.69 6.63 -6.77
N ALA A 66 -3.53 5.45 -6.18
CA ALA A 66 -4.63 4.69 -5.61
C ALA A 66 -4.83 5.16 -4.16
N GLY A 67 -5.93 5.87 -3.93
CA GLY A 67 -6.40 6.26 -2.60
C GLY A 67 -7.16 5.12 -1.94
N LYS A 68 -6.96 4.97 -0.63
CA LYS A 68 -7.65 3.98 0.22
C LYS A 68 -8.22 4.65 1.47
N SER A 69 -9.41 4.23 1.86
CA SER A 69 -10.03 4.54 3.15
C SER A 69 -10.64 3.27 3.75
N PHE A 70 -10.59 3.13 5.07
CA PHE A 70 -11.22 1.98 5.74
C PHE A 70 -12.73 2.18 5.89
N PHE A 71 -13.46 1.06 5.88
CA PHE A 71 -14.79 0.94 6.46
C PHE A 71 -14.80 -0.20 7.48
N THR A 72 -15.65 -0.09 8.48
CA THR A 72 -15.88 -1.14 9.47
C THR A 72 -17.00 -2.06 8.98
N LEU A 73 -16.76 -3.37 9.02
CA LEU A 73 -17.77 -4.40 8.81
C LEU A 73 -18.28 -4.89 10.16
N ASN A 74 -19.50 -4.54 10.49
CA ASN A 74 -20.26 -5.03 11.62
C ASN A 74 -21.12 -6.20 11.13
N SER A 75 -21.53 -7.13 12.00
CA SER A 75 -22.37 -8.29 11.61
C SER A 75 -23.70 -7.90 10.94
N GLU A 76 -24.13 -6.64 11.05
CA GLU A 76 -25.42 -6.16 10.56
C GLU A 76 -25.33 -4.89 9.68
N SER A 77 -24.15 -4.26 9.56
CA SER A 77 -23.99 -3.03 8.76
C SER A 77 -22.54 -2.73 8.39
N VAL A 78 -22.36 -1.98 7.31
CA VAL A 78 -21.09 -1.32 6.98
C VAL A 78 -21.14 0.08 7.61
N THR A 79 -20.20 0.41 8.47
CA THR A 79 -20.09 1.74 9.09
C THR A 79 -18.73 2.36 8.80
N GLU A 80 -18.67 3.65 8.51
CA GLU A 80 -17.37 4.33 8.41
C GLU A 80 -16.77 4.49 9.81
N PRO A 81 -15.47 4.15 10.01
CA PRO A 81 -14.79 4.41 11.27
C PRO A 81 -14.70 5.91 11.54
N SER A 82 -14.49 6.29 12.81
CA SER A 82 -14.16 7.69 13.12
C SER A 82 -12.88 8.14 12.42
N HIS A 83 -12.70 9.46 12.24
CA HIS A 83 -11.49 10.01 11.60
C HIS A 83 -10.20 9.55 12.32
N GLU A 84 -10.21 9.55 13.65
CA GLU A 84 -9.08 9.10 14.47
C GLU A 84 -8.78 7.60 14.27
N GLU A 85 -9.81 6.75 14.25
CA GLU A 85 -9.65 5.31 14.02
C GLU A 85 -9.15 5.01 12.61
N ASN A 86 -9.72 5.67 11.59
CA ASN A 86 -9.26 5.53 10.21
C ASN A 86 -7.78 5.92 10.10
N LEU A 87 -7.39 7.09 10.64
CA LEU A 87 -5.99 7.52 10.63
C LEU A 87 -5.08 6.53 11.33
N ARG A 88 -5.50 5.98 12.48
CA ARG A 88 -4.75 4.94 13.19
C ARG A 88 -4.54 3.68 12.34
N TYR A 89 -5.58 3.21 11.64
CA TYR A 89 -5.47 2.05 10.75
C TYR A 89 -4.57 2.32 9.55
N LEU A 90 -4.70 3.48 8.90
CA LEU A 90 -3.84 3.87 7.79
C LEU A 90 -2.37 3.97 8.23
N LYS A 91 -2.10 4.57 9.40
CA LYS A 91 -0.74 4.63 9.97
C LYS A 91 -0.14 3.24 10.21
N ALA A 92 -0.93 2.31 10.73
CA ALA A 92 -0.47 0.93 10.93
C ALA A 92 -0.13 0.24 9.59
N GLU A 93 -0.94 0.44 8.55
CA GLU A 93 -0.69 -0.15 7.23
C GLU A 93 0.57 0.40 6.57
N VAL A 94 0.78 1.72 6.62
CA VAL A 94 2.03 2.34 6.13
C VAL A 94 3.25 1.78 6.89
N ALA A 95 3.17 1.66 8.21
CA ALA A 95 4.26 1.12 9.01
C ALA A 95 4.60 -0.33 8.61
N VAL A 96 3.58 -1.18 8.41
CA VAL A 96 3.76 -2.56 7.90
C VAL A 96 4.39 -2.59 6.51
N GLN A 97 4.00 -1.67 5.63
CA GLN A 97 4.55 -1.60 4.27
C GLN A 97 6.02 -1.14 4.28
N HIS A 98 6.40 -0.27 5.21
CA HIS A 98 7.80 0.09 5.46
C HIS A 98 8.62 -1.08 6.02
N MET A 99 8.10 -1.81 7.01
CA MET A 99 8.77 -3.02 7.52
C MET A 99 8.98 -4.04 6.40
N THR A 100 7.94 -4.28 5.58
CA THR A 100 8.02 -5.13 4.39
C THR A 100 9.13 -4.68 3.45
N SER A 101 9.24 -3.37 3.18
CA SER A 101 10.30 -2.81 2.33
C SER A 101 11.70 -3.10 2.87
N GLN A 102 11.92 -2.92 4.17
CA GLN A 102 13.20 -3.21 4.81
C GLN A 102 13.55 -4.71 4.75
N THR A 103 12.57 -5.58 5.02
CA THR A 103 12.75 -7.03 4.93
C THR A 103 13.10 -7.45 3.49
N VAL A 104 12.40 -6.90 2.48
CA VAL A 104 12.72 -7.17 1.07
C VAL A 104 14.11 -6.66 0.70
N ALA A 105 14.54 -5.51 1.23
CA ALA A 105 15.90 -5.01 1.00
C ALA A 105 16.97 -5.95 1.58
N ARG A 106 16.76 -6.48 2.80
CA ARG A 106 17.64 -7.49 3.40
C ARG A 106 17.64 -8.79 2.61
N PHE A 107 16.48 -9.26 2.15
CA PHE A 107 16.37 -10.43 1.28
C PHE A 107 17.17 -10.27 -0.02
N ASN A 108 17.00 -9.14 -0.72
CA ASN A 108 17.71 -8.85 -1.96
C ASN A 108 19.24 -8.84 -1.74
N THR A 109 19.69 -8.28 -0.61
CA THR A 109 21.10 -8.26 -0.22
C THR A 109 21.61 -9.69 0.01
N ALA A 110 20.93 -10.47 0.86
CA ALA A 110 21.31 -11.84 1.17
C ALA A 110 21.34 -12.76 -0.07
N ALA A 111 20.37 -12.61 -0.98
CA ALA A 111 20.34 -13.36 -2.24
C ALA A 111 21.52 -12.98 -3.15
N THR A 112 21.86 -11.69 -3.22
CA THR A 112 23.01 -11.19 -3.99
C THR A 112 24.32 -11.74 -3.43
N ASP A 113 24.52 -11.64 -2.11
CA ASP A 113 25.72 -12.12 -1.43
C ASP A 113 25.90 -13.63 -1.57
N SER A 114 24.79 -14.37 -1.70
CA SER A 114 24.75 -15.81 -1.90
C SER A 114 24.74 -16.24 -3.37
N CYS A 115 24.82 -15.31 -4.32
CA CYS A 115 24.73 -15.57 -5.76
C CYS A 115 23.46 -16.35 -6.18
N VAL A 116 22.34 -16.16 -5.47
CA VAL A 116 21.05 -16.79 -5.78
C VAL A 116 20.28 -15.92 -6.77
N ALA A 117 19.87 -16.51 -7.89
CA ALA A 117 19.05 -15.82 -8.88
C ALA A 117 17.63 -15.60 -8.34
N ILE A 118 17.21 -14.34 -8.26
CA ILE A 118 15.86 -13.92 -7.85
C ILE A 118 15.27 -12.92 -8.85
N ALA A 119 13.95 -12.78 -8.85
CA ALA A 119 13.32 -11.65 -9.52
C ALA A 119 13.60 -10.35 -8.73
N PRO A 120 13.79 -9.20 -9.41
CA PRO A 120 13.93 -7.93 -8.71
C PRO A 120 12.59 -7.53 -8.08
N VAL A 121 12.56 -7.45 -6.74
CA VAL A 121 11.36 -7.05 -5.99
C VAL A 121 11.57 -5.69 -5.34
N LYS A 122 10.56 -4.82 -5.48
CA LYS A 122 10.49 -3.53 -4.81
C LYS A 122 9.10 -3.32 -4.23
N VAL A 123 9.05 -2.86 -2.99
CA VAL A 123 7.81 -2.52 -2.30
C VAL A 123 7.43 -1.08 -2.64
N ALA A 124 6.17 -0.86 -3.02
CA ALA A 124 5.64 0.49 -3.18
C ALA A 124 5.53 1.14 -1.79
N ILE A 125 6.00 2.39 -1.64
CA ILE A 125 5.94 3.09 -0.36
C ILE A 125 4.73 4.03 -0.39
N PRO A 126 3.74 3.82 0.49
CA PRO A 126 2.57 4.66 0.59
C PRO A 126 2.88 5.92 1.41
N PHE A 127 1.99 6.91 1.31
CA PHE A 127 1.92 8.05 2.22
C PHE A 127 0.46 8.34 2.56
N ILE A 128 0.22 9.16 3.58
CA ILE A 128 -1.14 9.57 3.96
C ILE A 128 -1.40 10.99 3.48
N LEU A 129 -2.60 11.26 2.99
CA LEU A 129 -3.12 12.60 2.74
C LEU A 129 -4.22 12.89 3.76
N MET A 130 -4.18 14.07 4.39
CA MET A 130 -5.16 14.51 5.38
C MET A 130 -5.84 15.78 4.87
N VAL A 131 -7.17 15.79 4.80
CA VAL A 131 -7.96 16.94 4.38
C VAL A 131 -7.88 18.04 5.44
N THR A 132 -7.51 19.25 5.03
CA THR A 132 -7.27 20.37 5.95
C THR A 132 -8.45 21.31 6.12
N GLU A 133 -9.38 21.35 5.16
CA GLU A 133 -10.52 22.26 5.17
C GLU A 133 -11.78 21.66 4.54
N GLY A 134 -12.93 22.29 4.84
CA GLY A 134 -14.23 21.90 4.31
C GLY A 134 -14.99 20.87 5.17
N PRO A 135 -16.14 20.37 4.69
CA PRO A 135 -16.99 19.43 5.42
C PRO A 135 -16.32 18.08 5.75
N GLU A 136 -15.29 17.73 4.99
CA GLU A 136 -14.53 16.48 5.11
C GLU A 136 -13.18 16.71 5.84
N ALA A 137 -13.02 17.83 6.55
CA ALA A 137 -11.80 18.11 7.31
C ALA A 137 -11.46 16.96 8.26
N GLU A 138 -10.16 16.72 8.45
CA GLU A 138 -9.60 15.59 9.23
C GLU A 138 -9.77 14.20 8.60
N ARG A 139 -10.47 14.09 7.46
CA ARG A 139 -10.48 12.84 6.70
C ARG A 139 -9.08 12.52 6.19
N ALA A 140 -8.72 11.23 6.24
CA ALA A 140 -7.41 10.76 5.85
C ALA A 140 -7.50 9.62 4.84
N TRP A 141 -6.57 9.59 3.89
CA TRP A 141 -6.48 8.57 2.85
C TRP A 141 -5.05 8.06 2.70
N LEU A 142 -4.89 6.75 2.58
CA LEU A 142 -3.60 6.15 2.21
C LEU A 142 -3.47 6.19 0.70
N CYS A 143 -2.35 6.69 0.21
CA CYS A 143 -2.06 6.87 -1.20
C CYS A 143 -0.91 5.97 -1.62
N ASP A 144 -1.20 4.99 -2.48
CA ASP A 144 -0.20 4.18 -3.17
C ASP A 144 0.07 4.75 -4.56
N PRO A 145 1.32 4.71 -5.07
CA PRO A 145 1.58 4.96 -6.48
C PRO A 145 0.71 4.05 -7.36
N LEU A 146 -0.04 4.61 -8.30
CA LEU A 146 -0.87 3.80 -9.18
C LEU A 146 0.03 2.95 -10.09
N LEU A 147 0.01 1.64 -9.88
CA LEU A 147 0.69 0.71 -10.76
C LEU A 147 0.03 0.80 -12.14
N SER A 148 0.83 0.85 -13.21
CA SER A 148 0.34 0.92 -14.59
C SER A 148 -0.66 -0.21 -14.89
N LYS A 149 -1.46 -0.07 -15.96
CA LYS A 149 -2.58 -0.94 -16.40
C LYS A 149 -2.25 -2.44 -16.68
N THR A 150 -1.31 -3.02 -15.96
CA THR A 150 -1.04 -4.45 -15.88
C THR A 150 -1.91 -5.07 -14.79
N GLN A 151 -2.46 -6.24 -15.07
CA GLN A 151 -3.21 -7.04 -14.10
C GLN A 151 -2.35 -7.26 -12.85
N THR A 152 -2.90 -6.95 -11.67
CA THR A 152 -2.28 -7.31 -10.39
C THR A 152 -2.32 -8.83 -10.25
N ILE A 153 -1.16 -9.42 -9.98
CA ILE A 153 -0.98 -10.85 -9.73
C ILE A 153 -0.83 -11.03 -8.22
N LYS A 154 -1.56 -12.01 -7.67
CA LYS A 154 -1.47 -12.42 -6.28
C LYS A 154 -0.58 -13.65 -6.18
N TYR A 155 0.58 -13.50 -5.56
CA TYR A 155 1.60 -14.56 -5.43
C TYR A 155 1.42 -15.41 -4.17
N SER A 156 0.86 -14.84 -3.11
CA SER A 156 0.43 -15.59 -1.93
C SER A 156 -0.88 -15.02 -1.36
N GLY A 157 -1.64 -15.87 -0.68
CA GLY A 157 -2.77 -15.48 0.15
C GLY A 157 -2.38 -15.40 1.63
N MET A 158 -3.39 -15.28 2.50
CA MET A 158 -3.18 -15.37 3.95
C MET A 158 -2.83 -16.80 4.38
N ASP A 159 -3.49 -17.80 3.78
CA ASP A 159 -3.36 -19.21 4.17
C ASP A 159 -2.74 -20.09 3.08
N THR A 160 -2.33 -19.52 1.95
CA THR A 160 -1.85 -20.26 0.77
C THR A 160 -0.61 -19.62 0.15
N ALA A 161 0.41 -20.44 -0.14
CA ALA A 161 1.65 -20.05 -0.81
C ALA A 161 2.24 -21.27 -1.56
N GLY A 162 3.38 -21.11 -2.25
CA GLY A 162 4.17 -22.22 -2.78
C GLY A 162 3.69 -22.87 -4.08
N HIS A 163 2.69 -22.28 -4.75
CA HIS A 163 2.10 -22.85 -5.97
C HIS A 163 2.77 -22.35 -7.27
N HIS A 164 3.59 -21.30 -7.19
CA HIS A 164 4.17 -20.65 -8.35
C HIS A 164 5.53 -21.25 -8.71
N GLN A 165 5.69 -21.69 -9.96
CA GLN A 165 6.92 -22.29 -10.46
C GLN A 165 7.79 -21.31 -11.26
N GLU A 166 7.23 -20.16 -11.62
CA GLU A 166 7.94 -19.08 -12.30
C GLU A 166 8.74 -18.22 -11.32
N ILE A 167 9.85 -17.64 -11.81
CA ILE A 167 10.83 -16.92 -10.98
C ILE A 167 10.22 -15.85 -10.07
N TYR A 168 9.18 -15.13 -10.51
CA TYR A 168 8.52 -14.10 -9.70
C TYR A 168 7.78 -14.70 -8.50
N GLY A 169 6.95 -15.71 -8.73
CA GLY A 169 6.20 -16.33 -7.65
C GLY A 169 7.11 -17.13 -6.71
N SER A 170 8.09 -17.87 -7.23
CA SER A 170 9.08 -18.54 -6.38
C SER A 170 9.93 -17.56 -5.57
N THR A 171 10.22 -16.36 -6.12
CA THR A 171 10.88 -15.28 -5.35
C THR A 171 9.97 -14.76 -4.24
N CYS A 172 8.66 -14.60 -4.49
CA CYS A 172 7.71 -14.16 -3.47
C CYS A 172 7.55 -15.21 -2.35
N ASP A 173 7.49 -16.50 -2.70
CA ASP A 173 7.49 -17.58 -1.73
C ASP A 173 8.79 -17.57 -0.90
N ALA A 174 9.95 -17.39 -1.54
CA ALA A 174 11.22 -17.25 -0.85
C ALA A 174 11.29 -16.03 0.09
N ILE A 175 10.69 -14.89 -0.29
CA ILE A 175 10.57 -13.71 0.58
C ILE A 175 9.73 -14.03 1.83
N ALA A 176 8.61 -14.75 1.68
CA ALA A 176 7.80 -15.15 2.82
C ALA A 176 8.60 -16.02 3.80
N HIS A 177 9.30 -17.04 3.29
CA HIS A 177 10.19 -17.89 4.09
C HIS A 177 11.33 -17.10 4.74
N PHE A 178 11.99 -16.23 3.97
CA PHE A 178 13.07 -15.38 4.46
C PHE A 178 12.60 -14.48 5.59
N SER A 179 11.43 -13.86 5.47
CA SER A 179 10.89 -12.96 6.50
C SER A 179 10.66 -13.66 7.85
N LEU A 180 10.26 -14.93 7.83
CA LEU A 180 10.13 -15.75 9.03
C LEU A 180 11.49 -16.03 9.65
N ALA A 181 12.48 -16.44 8.84
CA ALA A 181 13.83 -16.72 9.34
C ALA A 181 14.54 -15.45 9.86
N ASP A 182 14.51 -14.37 9.09
CA ASP A 182 15.14 -13.08 9.39
C ASP A 182 14.55 -12.43 10.65
N SER A 183 13.25 -12.63 10.88
CA SER A 183 12.58 -12.17 12.10
C SER A 183 12.63 -13.17 13.25
N SER A 184 13.45 -14.23 13.20
CA SER A 184 13.48 -15.26 14.26
C SER A 184 12.08 -15.78 14.64
N GLU A 185 11.27 -16.06 13.62
CA GLU A 185 9.90 -16.57 13.72
C GLU A 185 8.86 -15.58 14.31
N TYR A 186 9.21 -14.29 14.48
CA TYR A 186 8.27 -13.28 14.99
C TYR A 186 7.25 -12.80 13.95
N MET A 187 7.58 -12.78 12.66
CA MET A 187 6.67 -12.34 11.61
C MET A 187 6.87 -13.12 10.31
N VAL A 188 5.78 -13.25 9.54
CA VAL A 188 5.81 -13.78 8.18
C VAL A 188 5.07 -12.84 7.25
N LEU A 189 5.70 -12.52 6.11
CA LEU A 189 5.07 -11.74 5.05
C LEU A 189 4.17 -12.66 4.23
N VAL A 190 2.88 -12.33 4.19
CA VAL A 190 1.83 -13.03 3.44
C VAL A 190 1.07 -12.04 2.56
N ASP A 191 0.12 -12.53 1.76
CA ASP A 191 -0.70 -11.71 0.87
C ASP A 191 0.14 -10.88 -0.14
N ILE A 192 1.26 -11.47 -0.60
CA ILE A 192 2.18 -10.80 -1.52
C ILE A 192 1.51 -10.68 -2.88
N GLN A 193 1.34 -9.44 -3.34
CA GLN A 193 0.69 -9.11 -4.60
C GLN A 193 1.41 -7.95 -5.28
N GLY A 194 1.38 -7.92 -6.60
CA GLY A 194 2.05 -6.86 -7.36
C GLY A 194 1.81 -6.94 -8.86
N THR A 195 2.57 -6.14 -9.59
CA THR A 195 2.56 -6.16 -11.06
C THR A 195 3.96 -6.48 -11.55
N THR A 196 4.05 -7.26 -12.63
CA THR A 196 5.30 -7.44 -13.35
C THR A 196 5.36 -6.44 -14.49
N ARG A 197 6.45 -5.68 -14.56
CA ARG A 197 6.79 -5.02 -15.82
C ARG A 197 7.37 -6.09 -16.73
N TYR A 198 6.53 -6.70 -17.56
CA TYR A 198 7.05 -7.34 -18.77
C TYR A 198 7.68 -6.23 -19.61
N GLN A 199 8.98 -6.02 -19.47
CA GLN A 199 9.73 -5.46 -20.59
C GLN A 199 9.67 -6.52 -21.67
N CYS A 200 8.73 -6.37 -22.60
CA CYS A 200 8.88 -6.94 -23.92
C CYS A 200 10.18 -6.37 -24.47
N LEU A 201 11.30 -7.08 -24.27
CA LEU A 201 12.47 -6.93 -25.10
C LEU A 201 12.08 -7.50 -26.45
N SER A 202 11.34 -6.71 -27.23
CA SER A 202 11.26 -6.92 -28.67
C SER A 202 12.68 -6.78 -29.21
N ARG A 203 13.30 -7.93 -29.48
CA ARG A 203 14.48 -8.02 -30.34
C ARG A 203 14.10 -7.65 -31.77
#